data_AF-A0A0D2LN54-F1
#
_entry.id   AF-A0A0D2LN54-F1
#
_cell.length_a   1.000
_cell.length_b   1.000
_cell.length_c   1.000
_cell.angle_alpha   90.00
_cell.angle_beta   90.00
_cell.angle_gamma   90.00
#
_symmetry.space_group_name_H-M   'P 1'
#
loop_
_entity.id
_entity.type
_entity.pdbx_description
1 polymer ?
#
loop_
_entity_poly.entity_id
_entity_poly.type
_entity_poly.pdbx_seq_one_letter_code
_entity_poly.pdbx_strand_id
1 'polypeptide(L)'
;MGFKEEVAEIVRLAPKKRQTMLFSATFSEQVRDLMALSLKQPVRLAADAAAAAPKSLVQEVVRLKGSQVSQKEAVLLALCARSFSQGRTIVFTATKQKAHRLKILFGLCKLPPAGVG
;
A
#
# COMPACT_ATOMS: atom_id res chain seq x y z
N MET A 1 -4.84 12.29 13.72
CA MET A 1 -4.13 11.62 14.83
C MET A 1 -3.27 12.67 15.52
N GLY A 2 -3.44 12.77 16.84
CA GLY A 2 -2.89 13.81 17.69
C GLY A 2 -1.43 13.56 18.00
N PHE A 3 -0.54 14.18 17.20
CA PHE A 3 0.88 14.30 17.51
C PHE A 3 1.37 15.76 17.39
N LYS A 4 0.44 16.71 17.24
CA LYS A 4 0.77 18.13 16.97
C LYS A 4 1.42 18.77 18.18
N GLU A 5 0.92 18.46 19.37
CA GLU A 5 1.42 19.02 20.63
C GLU A 5 2.80 18.46 20.95
N GLU A 6 2.99 17.16 20.77
CA GLU A 6 4.25 16.46 20.96
C GLU A 6 5.32 16.97 19.98
N VAL A 7 4.97 17.15 18.69
CA VAL A 7 5.89 17.73 17.71
C VAL A 7 6.20 19.18 18.04
N ALA A 8 5.22 19.97 18.51
CA ALA A 8 5.45 21.34 18.91
C ALA A 8 6.43 21.45 20.08
N GLU A 9 6.35 20.55 21.05
CA GLU A 9 7.29 20.48 22.17
C GLU A 9 8.72 20.14 21.72
N ILE A 10 8.88 19.11 20.89
CA ILE A 10 10.20 18.73 20.33
C ILE A 10 10.83 19.90 19.55
N VAL A 11 10.03 20.59 18.74
CA VAL A 11 10.48 21.74 17.94
C VAL A 11 10.89 22.93 18.81
N ARG A 12 10.28 23.11 19.99
CA ARG A 12 10.65 24.12 20.99
C ARG A 12 11.96 23.80 21.70
N LEU A 13 12.19 22.53 22.02
CA LEU A 13 13.43 22.07 22.65
C LEU A 13 14.63 22.06 21.69
N ALA A 14 14.37 21.96 20.38
CA ALA A 14 15.42 21.99 19.37
C ALA A 14 16.10 23.38 19.24
N PRO A 15 17.39 23.44 18.87
CA PRO A 15 18.12 24.70 18.69
C PRO A 15 17.43 25.67 17.73
N LYS A 16 17.42 26.97 18.06
CA LYS A 16 16.75 28.01 17.26
C LYS A 16 17.32 28.14 15.85
N LYS A 17 18.63 27.95 15.67
CA LYS A 17 19.31 27.98 14.37
C LYS A 17 19.49 26.54 13.88
N ARG A 18 18.64 26.13 12.95
CA ARG A 18 18.63 24.79 12.36
C ARG A 18 18.11 24.84 10.94
N GLN A 19 18.52 23.86 10.13
CA GLN A 19 17.85 23.53 8.88
C GLN A 19 16.83 22.43 9.16
N THR A 20 15.61 22.58 8.62
CA THR A 20 14.53 21.62 8.84
C THR A 20 13.95 21.22 7.49
N MET A 21 13.73 19.91 7.32
CA MET A 21 13.09 19.33 6.13
C MET A 21 11.85 18.58 6.58
N LEU A 22 10.74 18.77 5.85
CA LEU A 22 9.50 18.05 6.08
C LEU A 22 9.21 17.18 4.85
N PHE A 23 9.13 15.87 5.05
CA PHE A 23 8.75 14.92 4.02
C PHE A 23 7.31 14.47 4.26
N SER A 24 6.46 14.63 3.25
CA SER A 24 5.08 14.15 3.32
C SER A 24 4.64 13.59 1.97
N ALA A 25 3.97 12.45 2.01
CA ALA A 25 3.35 11.84 0.82
C ALA A 25 2.06 12.58 0.40
N THR A 26 1.47 13.38 1.29
CA THR A 26 0.22 14.11 1.04
C THR A 26 0.34 15.58 1.47
N PHE A 27 -0.58 16.43 1.01
CA PHE A 27 -0.61 17.84 1.36
C PHE A 27 -1.91 18.22 2.07
N SER A 28 -2.13 17.62 3.24
CA SER A 28 -3.30 17.89 4.10
C SER A 28 -3.12 19.18 4.92
N GLU A 29 -4.20 19.66 5.55
CA GLU A 29 -4.13 20.82 6.46
C GLU A 29 -3.21 20.59 7.66
N GLN A 30 -3.20 19.37 8.21
CA GLN A 30 -2.31 18.99 9.31
C GLN A 30 -0.82 19.13 8.92
N VAL A 31 -0.49 18.82 7.66
CA VAL A 31 0.87 19.01 7.11
C VAL A 31 1.19 20.50 6.97
N ARG A 32 0.22 21.32 6.54
CA ARG A 32 0.39 22.78 6.46
C ARG A 32 0.66 23.41 7.83
N ASP A 33 -0.07 22.98 8.85
CA ASP A 33 0.16 23.40 10.24
C ASP A 33 1.59 23.07 10.71
N LEU A 34 2.06 21.85 10.41
CA LEU A 34 3.42 21.43 10.75
C LEU A 34 4.49 22.24 9.99
N MET A 35 4.24 22.59 8.72
CA MET A 35 5.14 23.47 7.97
C MET A 35 5.25 24.85 8.63
N ALA A 36 4.12 25.45 9.02
CA ALA A 36 4.10 26.75 9.67
C ALA A 36 4.81 26.75 11.03
N LEU A 37 4.75 25.63 11.75
CA LEU A 37 5.36 25.49 13.07
C LEU A 37 6.87 25.21 13.01
N SER A 38 7.34 24.44 12.02
CA SER A 38 8.70 23.89 12.02
C SER A 38 9.65 24.49 10.98
N LEU A 39 9.13 25.10 9.92
CA LEU A 39 9.92 25.60 8.79
C LEU A 39 9.94 27.13 8.73
N LYS A 40 11.07 27.68 8.28
CA LYS A 40 11.22 29.11 7.99
C LYS A 40 11.49 29.30 6.50
N GLN A 41 10.59 29.99 5.80
CA GLN A 41 10.66 30.23 4.35
C GLN A 41 10.99 28.96 3.53
N PRO A 42 10.16 27.90 3.62
CA PRO A 42 10.48 26.63 2.96
C PRO A 42 10.39 26.72 1.44
N VAL A 43 11.35 26.10 0.76
CA VAL A 43 11.23 25.78 -0.67
C VAL A 43 10.50 24.44 -0.79
N ARG A 44 9.45 24.40 -1.60
CA ARG A 44 8.68 23.17 -1.83
C ARG A 44 9.20 22.46 -3.06
N LEU A 45 9.57 21.19 -2.88
CA LEU A 45 9.85 20.26 -3.97
C LEU A 45 8.72 19.24 -4.00
N ALA A 46 8.03 19.14 -5.14
CA ALA A 46 7.03 18.12 -5.38
C ALA A 46 7.49 17.30 -6.59
N ALA A 47 7.68 16.00 -6.40
CA ALA A 47 7.61 15.08 -7.53
C ALA A 47 6.13 15.00 -7.90
N ASP A 48 5.80 15.17 -9.19
CA ASP A 48 4.42 15.05 -9.66
C ASP A 48 3.76 13.83 -9.04
N ALA A 49 2.59 14.04 -8.44
CA ALA A 49 1.89 12.99 -7.75
C ALA A 49 1.47 11.95 -8.78
N ALA A 50 2.19 10.83 -8.84
CA ALA A 50 1.73 9.57 -9.41
C ALA A 50 0.59 8.98 -8.55
N ALA A 51 -0.38 9.83 -8.16
CA ALA A 51 -1.60 9.43 -7.45
C ALA A 51 -2.54 8.68 -8.39
N ALA A 52 -2.40 8.85 -9.70
CA ALA A 52 -3.04 7.99 -10.68
C ALA A 52 -2.23 6.71 -10.84
N ALA A 53 -2.92 5.56 -10.77
CA ALA A 53 -2.37 4.32 -11.28
C ALA A 53 -1.80 4.56 -12.69
N PRO A 54 -0.65 3.97 -13.06
CA PRO A 54 -0.08 4.15 -14.38
C PRO A 54 -1.14 3.93 -15.46
N LYS A 55 -1.18 4.77 -16.51
CA LYS A 55 -2.15 4.60 -17.61
C LYS A 55 -2.06 3.22 -18.29
N SER A 56 -0.91 2.56 -18.19
CA SER A 56 -0.65 1.21 -18.68
C SER A 56 -1.13 0.09 -17.75
N LEU A 57 -1.60 0.41 -16.54
CA LEU A 57 -2.10 -0.59 -15.59
C LEU A 57 -3.49 -1.06 -16.03
N VAL A 58 -3.56 -2.30 -16.51
CA VAL A 58 -4.84 -2.95 -16.82
C VAL A 58 -5.49 -3.45 -15.52
N GLN A 59 -6.77 -3.10 -15.33
CA GLN A 59 -7.55 -3.53 -14.17
C GLN A 59 -8.80 -4.27 -14.64
N GLU A 60 -9.00 -5.48 -14.13
CA GLU A 60 -10.15 -6.33 -14.48
C GLU A 60 -10.88 -6.79 -13.22
N VAL A 61 -12.21 -6.93 -13.33
CA VAL A 61 -13.07 -7.34 -12.20
C VAL A 61 -13.89 -8.56 -12.59
N VAL A 62 -13.65 -9.68 -11.91
CA VAL A 62 -14.45 -10.90 -12.03
C VAL A 62 -15.51 -10.93 -10.92
N ARG A 63 -16.79 -10.84 -11.29
CA ARG A 63 -17.92 -10.90 -10.35
C ARG A 63 -18.43 -12.34 -10.22
N LEU A 64 -18.30 -12.93 -9.04
CA LEU A 64 -18.88 -14.24 -8.71
C LEU A 64 -20.28 -14.06 -8.10
N LYS A 65 -21.27 -14.82 -8.55
CA LYS A 65 -22.67 -14.74 -8.07
C LYS A 65 -23.15 -16.10 -7.53
N GLY A 66 -24.05 -16.06 -6.55
CA GLY A 66 -24.72 -17.25 -6.01
C GLY A 66 -23.74 -18.30 -5.49
N SER A 67 -23.92 -19.54 -5.91
CA SER A 67 -23.09 -20.69 -5.52
C SER A 67 -21.62 -20.59 -5.96
N GLN A 68 -21.28 -19.71 -6.91
CA GLN A 68 -19.90 -19.53 -7.38
C GLN A 68 -19.02 -18.79 -6.37
N VAL A 69 -19.61 -18.08 -5.39
CA VAL A 69 -18.84 -17.38 -4.35
C VAL A 69 -18.03 -18.38 -3.52
N SER A 70 -18.59 -19.55 -3.25
CA SER A 70 -17.90 -20.65 -2.57
C SER A 70 -16.73 -21.23 -3.38
N GLN A 71 -16.70 -21.00 -4.69
CA GLN A 71 -15.67 -21.48 -5.61
C GLN A 71 -14.57 -20.44 -5.88
N LYS A 72 -14.56 -19.31 -5.15
CA LYS A 72 -13.59 -18.22 -5.35
C LYS A 72 -12.13 -18.71 -5.37
N GLU A 73 -11.77 -19.66 -4.50
CA GLU A 73 -10.42 -20.22 -4.44
C GLU A 73 -10.08 -21.02 -5.71
N ALA A 74 -11.02 -21.80 -6.23
CA ALA A 74 -10.84 -22.57 -7.46
C ALA A 74 -10.75 -21.67 -8.69
N VAL A 75 -11.58 -20.63 -8.77
CA VAL A 75 -11.53 -19.64 -9.85
C VAL A 75 -10.20 -18.90 -9.84
N LEU A 76 -9.75 -18.45 -8.67
CA LEU A 76 -8.44 -17.80 -8.50
C LEU A 76 -7.30 -18.70 -8.96
N LEU A 77 -7.33 -19.98 -8.54
CA LEU A 77 -6.32 -20.96 -8.94
C LEU A 77 -6.30 -21.15 -10.46
N ALA A 78 -7.47 -21.27 -11.09
CA ALA A 78 -7.58 -21.40 -12.55
C ALA A 78 -7.04 -20.16 -13.29
N LEU A 79 -7.31 -18.96 -12.78
CA LEU A 79 -6.75 -17.72 -13.32
C LEU A 79 -5.23 -17.70 -13.23
N CYS A 80 -4.67 -18.05 -12.07
CA CYS A 80 -3.22 -18.10 -11.89
C CYS A 80 -2.57 -19.18 -12.77
N ALA A 81 -3.19 -20.35 -12.88
CA ALA A 81 -2.67 -21.47 -13.67
C ALA A 81 -2.72 -21.24 -15.18
N ARG A 82 -3.72 -20.49 -15.68
CA ARG A 82 -3.97 -20.34 -17.11
C ARG A 82 -3.51 -19.00 -17.67
N SER A 83 -3.83 -17.92 -16.96
CA SER A 83 -3.65 -16.54 -17.46
C SER A 83 -2.41 -15.86 -16.89
N PHE A 84 -1.97 -16.26 -15.69
CA PHE A 84 -0.81 -15.66 -14.99
C PHE A 84 0.26 -16.71 -14.64
N SER A 85 0.43 -17.71 -15.51
CA SER A 85 1.37 -18.82 -15.33
C SER A 85 2.82 -18.43 -15.60
N GLN A 86 3.05 -17.31 -16.26
CA GLN A 86 4.38 -16.79 -16.57
C GLN A 86 4.77 -15.67 -15.60
N GLY A 87 5.94 -15.80 -14.99
CA GLY A 87 6.50 -14.78 -14.09
C GLY A 87 6.06 -14.92 -12.63
N ARG A 88 6.04 -13.79 -11.91
CA ARG A 88 5.72 -13.73 -10.48
C ARG A 88 4.37 -13.06 -10.28
N THR A 89 3.46 -13.74 -9.60
CA THR A 89 2.09 -13.26 -9.32
C THR A 89 1.92 -13.06 -7.82
N ILE A 90 1.41 -11.88 -7.43
CA ILE A 90 1.11 -11.56 -6.02
C ILE A 90 -0.40 -11.65 -5.82
N VAL A 91 -0.83 -12.43 -4.82
CA VAL A 91 -2.23 -12.57 -4.44
C VAL A 91 -2.45 -11.98 -3.06
N PHE A 92 -3.27 -10.93 -2.98
CA PHE A 92 -3.66 -10.32 -1.72
C PHE A 92 -4.91 -10.97 -1.13
N THR A 93 -4.89 -11.21 0.18
CA THR A 93 -6.06 -11.67 0.94
C THR A 93 -6.21 -10.86 2.21
N ALA A 94 -7.44 -10.77 2.72
CA ALA A 94 -7.74 -9.94 3.89
C ALA A 94 -7.16 -10.47 5.22
N THR A 95 -6.78 -11.75 5.32
CA THR A 95 -6.30 -12.35 6.57
C THR A 95 -5.16 -13.33 6.34
N LYS A 96 -4.26 -13.44 7.32
CA LYS A 96 -3.14 -14.40 7.31
C LYS A 96 -3.62 -15.85 7.16
N GLN A 97 -4.73 -16.19 7.81
CA GLN A 97 -5.38 -17.50 7.72
C GLN A 97 -5.76 -17.85 6.27
N LYS A 98 -6.36 -16.91 5.52
CA LYS A 98 -6.69 -17.11 4.11
C LYS A 98 -5.44 -17.22 3.24
N ALA A 99 -4.42 -16.39 3.48
CA ALA A 99 -3.14 -16.48 2.78
C ALA A 99 -2.49 -17.86 2.97
N HIS A 100 -2.47 -18.37 4.20
CA HIS A 100 -1.94 -19.70 4.52
C HIS A 100 -2.72 -20.82 3.81
N ARG A 101 -4.06 -20.74 3.82
CA ARG A 101 -4.92 -21.69 3.09
C ARG A 101 -4.62 -21.71 1.59
N LEU A 102 -4.51 -20.54 0.95
CA LEU A 102 -4.15 -20.45 -0.46
C LEU A 102 -2.74 -21.00 -0.73
N LYS A 103 -1.76 -20.75 0.15
CA LYS A 103 -0.41 -21.33 0.03
C LYS A 103 -0.46 -22.86 -0.08
N ILE A 104 -1.26 -23.52 0.77
CA ILE A 104 -1.42 -24.98 0.70
C ILE A 104 -2.07 -25.39 -0.62
N LEU A 105 -3.19 -24.76 -1.00
CA LEU A 105 -3.91 -25.10 -2.25
C LEU A 105 -3.03 -24.94 -3.49
N PHE A 106 -2.30 -23.84 -3.60
CA PHE A 106 -1.38 -23.60 -4.73
C PHE A 106 -0.25 -24.63 -4.75
N GLY A 107 0.31 -24.97 -3.58
CA GLY A 107 1.33 -26.01 -3.45
C GLY A 107 0.83 -27.38 -3.92
N LEU A 108 -0.38 -27.78 -3.53
CA LEU A 108 -1.00 -29.04 -3.97
C LEU A 108 -1.24 -29.07 -5.50
N CYS A 109 -1.48 -27.92 -6.11
CA CYS A 109 -1.70 -27.78 -7.54
C CYS A 109 -0.43 -27.52 -8.36
N LYS A 110 0.75 -27.78 -7.77
CA LYS A 110 2.07 -27.62 -8.41
C LYS A 110 2.37 -26.19 -8.90
N LEU A 111 1.72 -25.18 -8.31
CA LEU A 111 2.06 -23.77 -8.49
C LEU A 111 2.87 -23.33 -7.26
N PRO A 112 4.22 -23.28 -7.33
CA PRO A 112 5.05 -23.08 -6.15
C PRO A 112 4.80 -21.69 -5.55
N PRO A 113 4.20 -21.59 -4.36
CA PRO A 113 3.99 -20.30 -3.73
C PRO A 113 5.30 -19.81 -3.11
N ALA A 114 5.69 -18.56 -3.36
CA ALA A 114 6.71 -17.89 -2.56
C ALA A 114 6.13 -17.58 -1.17
N GLY A 115 6.90 -17.87 -0.10
CA GLY A 115 6.41 -17.80 1.28
C GLY A 115 5.94 -16.40 1.69
N VAL A 116 4.87 -16.37 2.49
CA VAL A 116 4.41 -15.19 3.24
C VAL A 116 5.18 -15.19 4.57
N GLY A 117 6.04 -14.19 4.78
CA GLY A 117 6.62 -13.89 6.10
C GLY A 117 5.58 -13.30 7.04
#